data_AF-A0A9N8E0M5-F1
#
_entry.id   AF-A0A9N8E0M5-F1
#
_cell.length_a   1.000
_cell.length_b   1.000
_cell.length_c   1.000
_cell.angle_alpha   90.00
_cell.angle_beta   90.00
_cell.angle_gamma   90.00
#
_symmetry.space_group_name_H-M   'P 1'
#
loop_
_entity.id
_entity.type
_entity.pdbx_description
1 polymer ?
#
loop_
_entity_poly.entity_id
_entity_poly.type
_entity_poly.pdbx_seq_one_letter_code
_entity_poly.pdbx_strand_id
1 'polypeptide(L)'
;MRLHVVILASIASVSAGRPWGAHSAAFKSSAFSVPAGGSLDSAKSAAIAGAVEKIEDLRATIVDGGSVVPELGSKSSAILAAALEDFTSNADEEDSSSTAYDRGVDEIAAAVDSQLQVLYLRQLALLRENALQKYRTDTKTSGSSDYEAMLQADAQFAREAEDATREGSDWSYTAERSFLQAVMNNIAESGKKVSEIQQKSAQQQQTAMQFLQSQQQMIQQLQMQLYGQSSPWNVGVAYRIPDTNFNLQGSYQQGRANVQLSCVPDEYAPMLGPNGFTNGVGPGNLGLSLNLSV
;
A
#
# COMPACT_ATOMS: atom_id res chain seq x y z
N MET A 1 22.28 21.48 6.44
CA MET A 1 21.15 20.88 7.18
C MET A 1 20.15 20.32 6.20
N ARG A 2 20.07 18.99 6.06
CA ARG A 2 19.12 18.28 5.19
C ARG A 2 17.99 17.73 6.07
N LEU A 3 16.78 18.27 5.93
CA LEU A 3 15.59 17.63 6.50
C LEU A 3 15.29 16.36 5.68
N HIS A 4 15.52 15.20 6.28
CA HIS A 4 14.90 13.96 5.84
C HIS A 4 13.47 13.93 6.37
N VAL A 5 12.49 14.00 5.48
CA VAL A 5 11.10 13.70 5.80
C VAL A 5 10.90 12.21 5.54
N VAL A 6 11.01 11.41 6.61
CA VAL A 6 10.64 10.00 6.62
C VAL A 6 9.14 9.93 6.85
N ILE A 7 8.38 9.55 5.82
CA ILE A 7 6.96 9.23 5.96
C ILE A 7 6.85 7.77 6.38
N LEU A 8 6.67 7.54 7.67
CA LEU A 8 6.27 6.24 8.23
C LEU A 8 4.77 6.05 8.02
N ALA A 9 4.40 5.17 7.10
CA ALA A 9 3.04 4.68 6.97
C ALA A 9 2.83 3.51 7.94
N SER A 10 2.26 3.79 9.12
CA SER A 10 1.72 2.77 10.01
C SER A 10 0.44 2.18 9.41
N ILE A 11 0.53 0.97 8.86
CA ILE A 11 -0.64 0.12 8.65
C ILE A 11 -0.81 -0.69 9.93
N ALA A 12 -1.80 -0.31 10.74
CA ALA A 12 -2.17 -1.03 11.94
C ALA A 12 -2.73 -2.41 11.56
N SER A 13 -2.00 -3.45 11.97
CA SER A 13 -2.39 -4.85 11.86
C SER A 13 -3.54 -5.18 12.81
N VAL A 14 -4.44 -6.03 12.33
CA VAL A 14 -5.61 -6.58 13.02
C VAL A 14 -5.18 -7.47 14.19
N SER A 15 -5.75 -7.24 15.38
CA SER A 15 -5.81 -8.24 16.44
C SER A 15 -7.17 -8.19 17.14
N ALA A 16 -8.19 -8.79 16.52
CA ALA A 16 -9.42 -9.15 17.22
C ALA A 16 -9.27 -10.59 17.74
N GLY A 17 -8.79 -10.69 18.98
CA GLY A 17 -8.66 -11.95 19.69
C GLY A 17 -9.92 -12.31 20.47
N ARG A 18 -10.52 -13.46 20.08
CA ARG A 18 -11.20 -14.48 20.91
C ARG A 18 -12.54 -14.12 21.60
N PRO A 19 -13.34 -15.11 22.07
CA PRO A 19 -13.22 -16.57 21.92
C PRO A 19 -14.47 -17.24 21.30
N TRP A 20 -14.25 -18.32 20.55
CA TRP A 20 -15.30 -19.27 20.20
C TRP A 20 -15.78 -19.95 21.50
N GLY A 21 -16.97 -19.58 21.96
CA GLY A 21 -17.61 -20.18 23.12
C GLY A 21 -17.88 -21.66 22.88
N ALA A 22 -17.41 -22.49 23.81
CA ALA A 22 -17.81 -23.88 23.94
C ALA A 22 -19.31 -23.93 24.28
N HIS A 23 -20.13 -24.27 23.31
CA HIS A 23 -21.49 -24.77 23.56
C HIS A 23 -21.46 -26.29 23.42
N SER A 24 -21.22 -26.96 24.54
CA SER A 24 -21.63 -28.33 24.75
C SER A 24 -23.16 -28.37 24.76
N ALA A 25 -23.78 -28.55 23.60
CA ALA A 25 -25.18 -28.94 23.53
C ALA A 25 -25.26 -30.41 23.97
N ALA A 26 -25.67 -30.61 25.21
CA ALA A 26 -26.09 -31.92 25.72
C ALA A 26 -27.26 -32.41 24.86
N PHE A 27 -26.98 -33.34 23.94
CA PHE A 27 -27.98 -34.04 23.16
C PHE A 27 -28.75 -34.96 24.11
N LYS A 28 -29.95 -34.53 24.52
CA LYS A 28 -30.89 -35.38 25.25
C LYS A 28 -31.26 -36.55 24.36
N SER A 29 -30.88 -37.75 24.80
CA SER A 29 -31.33 -39.02 24.26
C SER A 29 -32.84 -39.15 24.38
N SER A 30 -33.57 -38.81 23.32
CA SER A 30 -34.92 -39.33 23.11
C SER A 30 -34.78 -40.65 22.36
N ALA A 31 -35.15 -41.75 23.03
CA ALA A 31 -35.25 -43.07 22.44
C ALA A 31 -36.19 -43.00 21.21
N PHE A 32 -35.58 -43.11 20.03
CA PHE A 32 -36.26 -43.31 18.76
C PHE A 32 -35.69 -44.58 18.16
N SER A 33 -36.58 -45.49 17.78
CA SER A 33 -36.27 -46.82 17.23
C SER A 33 -35.20 -46.73 16.14
N VAL A 34 -34.13 -47.53 16.26
CA VAL A 34 -33.09 -47.70 15.24
C VAL A 34 -33.65 -48.60 14.12
N PRO A 35 -33.83 -48.11 12.88
CA PRO A 35 -34.14 -48.95 11.74
C PRO A 35 -32.95 -48.95 10.78
N ALA A 36 -32.22 -50.06 10.66
CA ALA A 36 -31.34 -50.40 9.53
C ALA A 36 -30.35 -49.34 8.95
N GLY A 37 -30.14 -48.16 9.57
CA GLY A 37 -29.40 -47.03 8.98
C GLY A 37 -27.92 -46.96 9.34
N GLY A 38 -27.41 -47.93 10.12
CA GLY A 38 -26.02 -47.89 10.60
C GLY A 38 -24.96 -48.04 9.51
N SER A 39 -25.26 -48.75 8.42
CA SER A 39 -24.34 -48.95 7.29
C SER A 39 -24.22 -47.67 6.45
N LEU A 40 -25.36 -47.10 6.05
CA LEU A 40 -25.43 -45.91 5.20
C LEU A 40 -24.88 -44.64 5.88
N ASP A 41 -25.22 -44.42 7.16
CA ASP A 41 -24.69 -43.28 7.93
C ASP A 41 -23.17 -43.41 8.16
N SER A 42 -22.67 -44.64 8.31
CA SER A 42 -21.24 -44.92 8.42
C SER A 42 -20.52 -44.68 7.09
N ALA A 43 -21.07 -45.17 5.97
CA ALA A 43 -20.54 -44.95 4.63
C ALA A 43 -20.51 -43.45 4.28
N LYS A 44 -21.57 -42.71 4.62
CA LYS A 44 -21.64 -41.25 4.48
C LYS A 44 -20.55 -40.54 5.28
N SER A 45 -20.39 -40.90 6.55
CA SER A 45 -19.40 -40.28 7.43
C SER A 45 -17.98 -40.54 6.94
N ALA A 46 -17.71 -41.75 6.43
CA ALA A 46 -16.43 -42.12 5.84
C ALA A 46 -16.13 -41.34 4.55
N ALA A 47 -17.11 -41.21 3.65
CA ALA A 47 -16.99 -40.44 2.42
C ALA A 47 -16.70 -38.95 2.68
N ILE A 48 -17.41 -38.35 3.64
CA ILE A 48 -17.16 -36.96 4.05
C ILE A 48 -15.77 -36.83 4.70
N ALA A 49 -15.35 -37.75 5.55
CA ALA A 49 -14.03 -37.70 6.17
C ALA A 49 -12.89 -37.78 5.14
N GLY A 50 -13.00 -38.66 4.14
CA GLY A 50 -12.03 -38.76 3.04
C GLY A 50 -12.01 -37.51 2.15
N ALA A 51 -13.16 -36.88 1.92
CA ALA A 51 -13.24 -35.61 1.21
C ALA A 51 -12.60 -34.47 2.01
N VAL A 52 -12.83 -34.40 3.33
CA VAL A 52 -12.28 -33.38 4.22
C VAL A 52 -10.75 -33.43 4.25
N GLU A 53 -10.14 -34.61 4.22
CA GLU A 53 -8.67 -34.74 4.16
C GLU A 53 -8.09 -34.06 2.89
N LYS A 54 -8.69 -34.36 1.73
CA LYS A 54 -8.30 -33.73 0.45
C LYS A 54 -8.59 -32.21 0.44
N ILE A 55 -9.65 -31.78 1.12
CA ILE A 55 -9.98 -30.35 1.27
C ILE A 55 -8.98 -29.65 2.19
N GLU A 56 -8.49 -30.31 3.25
CA GLU A 56 -7.49 -29.74 4.15
C GLU A 56 -6.15 -29.51 3.44
N ASP A 57 -5.75 -30.38 2.51
CA ASP A 57 -4.55 -30.15 1.69
C ASP A 57 -4.68 -28.88 0.82
N LEU A 58 -5.86 -28.68 0.22
CA LEU A 58 -6.18 -27.47 -0.54
C LEU A 58 -6.24 -26.24 0.39
N ARG A 59 -6.84 -26.40 1.57
CA ARG A 59 -6.94 -25.35 2.59
C ARG A 59 -5.57 -24.92 3.07
N ALA A 60 -4.66 -25.85 3.37
CA ALA A 60 -3.29 -25.55 3.77
C ALA A 60 -2.56 -24.72 2.68
N THR A 61 -2.79 -25.05 1.41
CA THR A 61 -2.16 -24.33 0.29
C THR A 61 -2.72 -22.91 0.09
N ILE A 62 -4.05 -22.76 0.18
CA ILE A 62 -4.76 -21.49 -0.09
C ILE A 62 -4.76 -20.56 1.12
N VAL A 63 -5.05 -21.10 2.30
CA VAL A 63 -5.21 -20.32 3.54
C VAL A 63 -3.87 -20.09 4.22
N ASP A 64 -3.09 -21.15 4.43
CA ASP A 64 -1.83 -21.05 5.20
C ASP A 64 -0.66 -20.67 4.29
N GLY A 65 -0.61 -21.20 3.07
CA GLY A 65 0.38 -20.84 2.06
C GLY A 65 0.12 -19.51 1.37
N GLY A 66 -1.12 -18.99 1.41
CA GLY A 66 -1.50 -17.76 0.72
C GLY A 66 -1.30 -17.84 -0.81
N SER A 67 -1.33 -19.04 -1.37
CA SER A 67 -1.00 -19.30 -2.78
C SER A 67 -2.24 -19.70 -3.58
N VAL A 68 -2.23 -19.37 -4.86
CA VAL A 68 -3.31 -19.72 -5.79
C VAL A 68 -3.14 -21.16 -6.24
N VAL A 69 -4.19 -21.97 -6.10
CA VAL A 69 -4.20 -23.34 -6.61
C VAL A 69 -4.66 -23.34 -8.07
N PRO A 70 -3.84 -23.77 -9.03
CA PRO A 70 -4.28 -23.87 -10.42
C PRO A 70 -5.34 -24.96 -10.56
N GLU A 71 -6.30 -24.72 -11.46
CA GLU A 71 -7.39 -25.64 -11.81
C GLU A 71 -8.23 -26.09 -10.60
N LEU A 72 -8.50 -25.15 -9.68
CA LEU A 72 -9.31 -25.41 -8.48
C LEU A 72 -10.70 -25.97 -8.86
N GLY A 73 -11.30 -25.51 -9.97
CA GLY A 73 -12.60 -25.99 -10.43
C GLY A 73 -12.59 -27.49 -10.71
N SER A 74 -11.61 -27.96 -11.50
CA SER A 74 -11.43 -29.38 -11.81
C SER A 74 -11.12 -30.22 -10.57
N LYS A 75 -10.24 -29.73 -9.68
CA LYS A 75 -9.91 -30.41 -8.41
C LYS A 75 -11.11 -30.53 -7.49
N SER A 76 -11.93 -29.49 -7.40
CA SER A 76 -13.16 -29.47 -6.62
C SER A 76 -14.18 -30.48 -7.15
N SER A 77 -14.36 -30.54 -8.48
CA SER A 77 -15.18 -31.58 -9.13
C SER A 77 -14.66 -32.99 -8.85
N ALA A 78 -13.34 -33.20 -8.91
CA ALA A 78 -12.73 -34.50 -8.66
C ALA A 78 -12.90 -34.96 -7.21
N ILE A 79 -12.79 -34.05 -6.23
CA ILE A 79 -13.02 -34.37 -4.81
C ILE A 79 -14.48 -34.78 -4.57
N LEU A 80 -15.43 -34.04 -5.14
CA LEU A 80 -16.85 -34.35 -5.01
C LEU A 80 -17.20 -35.67 -5.71
N ALA A 81 -16.68 -35.91 -6.92
CA ALA A 81 -16.88 -37.16 -7.64
C ALA A 81 -16.30 -38.36 -6.87
N ALA A 82 -15.10 -38.23 -6.31
CA ALA A 82 -14.48 -39.28 -5.49
C ALA A 82 -15.28 -39.54 -4.21
N ALA A 83 -15.77 -38.50 -3.53
CA ALA A 83 -16.59 -38.67 -2.33
C ALA A 83 -17.91 -39.40 -2.62
N LEU A 84 -18.53 -39.12 -3.77
CA LEU A 84 -19.74 -39.81 -4.21
C LEU A 84 -19.44 -41.26 -4.62
N GLU A 85 -18.34 -41.51 -5.31
CA GLU A 85 -17.90 -42.87 -5.67
C GLU A 85 -17.56 -43.71 -4.43
N ASP A 86 -16.90 -43.12 -3.43
CA ASP A 86 -16.61 -43.75 -2.14
C ASP A 86 -17.91 -44.07 -1.38
N PHE A 87 -18.92 -43.21 -1.47
CA PHE A 87 -20.23 -43.47 -0.88
C PHE A 87 -20.98 -44.60 -1.60
N THR A 88 -21.04 -44.57 -2.94
CA THR A 88 -21.69 -45.61 -3.76
C THR A 88 -21.01 -46.97 -3.60
N SER A 89 -19.68 -47.01 -3.50
CA SER A 89 -18.92 -48.26 -3.36
C SER A 89 -19.08 -48.91 -1.99
N ASN A 90 -19.41 -48.13 -0.96
CA ASN A 90 -19.62 -48.60 0.41
C ASN A 90 -21.10 -48.75 0.77
N ALA A 91 -22.01 -48.35 -0.11
CA ALA A 91 -23.44 -48.58 0.05
C ALA A 91 -23.82 -49.98 -0.45
N ASP A 92 -24.69 -50.67 0.29
CA ASP A 92 -25.19 -51.97 -0.12
C ASP A 92 -26.14 -51.81 -1.33
N GLU A 93 -26.14 -52.78 -2.26
CA GLU A 93 -26.98 -52.74 -3.48
C GLU A 93 -28.49 -52.63 -3.16
N GLU A 94 -28.90 -53.13 -2.00
CA GLU A 94 -30.30 -53.09 -1.52
C GLU A 94 -30.71 -51.67 -1.08
N ASP A 95 -29.78 -50.89 -0.55
CA ASP A 95 -30.00 -49.51 -0.09
C ASP A 95 -29.96 -48.48 -1.23
N SER A 96 -29.36 -48.83 -2.36
CA SER A 96 -29.15 -47.94 -3.53
C SER A 96 -30.44 -47.45 -4.19
N SER A 97 -31.58 -48.11 -3.94
CA SER A 97 -32.90 -47.71 -4.45
C SER A 97 -33.76 -46.97 -3.42
N SER A 98 -33.20 -46.71 -2.24
CA SER A 98 -33.92 -46.09 -1.13
C SER A 98 -33.88 -44.55 -1.22
N THR A 99 -34.96 -43.90 -0.78
CA THR A 99 -34.99 -42.44 -0.61
C THR A 99 -33.98 -41.93 0.42
N ALA A 100 -33.50 -42.82 1.30
CA ALA A 100 -32.43 -42.53 2.25
C ALA A 100 -31.07 -42.43 1.56
N TYR A 101 -30.82 -43.24 0.54
CA TYR A 101 -29.61 -43.16 -0.29
C TYR A 101 -29.56 -41.85 -1.08
N ASP A 102 -30.64 -41.48 -1.78
CA ASP A 102 -30.74 -40.21 -2.51
C ASP A 102 -30.47 -39.01 -1.59
N ARG A 103 -31.07 -39.04 -0.40
CA ARG A 103 -30.83 -38.01 0.62
C ARG A 103 -29.38 -38.01 1.13
N GLY A 104 -28.76 -39.18 1.28
CA GLY A 104 -27.36 -39.31 1.65
C GLY A 104 -26.43 -38.68 0.62
N VAL A 105 -26.67 -38.94 -0.67
CA VAL A 105 -25.94 -38.34 -1.79
C VAL A 105 -26.05 -36.82 -1.77
N ASP A 106 -27.26 -36.28 -1.64
CA ASP A 106 -27.50 -34.83 -1.58
C ASP A 106 -26.81 -34.19 -0.37
N GLU A 107 -26.85 -34.84 0.79
CA GLU A 107 -26.22 -34.34 2.02
C GLU A 107 -24.69 -34.37 1.94
N ILE A 108 -24.08 -35.36 1.29
CA ILE A 108 -22.63 -35.40 1.04
C ILE A 108 -22.24 -34.30 0.06
N ALA A 109 -22.96 -34.18 -1.05
CA ALA A 109 -22.70 -33.15 -2.05
C ALA A 109 -22.79 -31.75 -1.44
N ALA A 110 -23.83 -31.47 -0.64
CA ALA A 110 -23.99 -30.19 0.04
C ALA A 110 -22.89 -29.92 1.08
N ALA A 111 -22.51 -30.93 1.87
CA ALA A 111 -21.47 -30.77 2.88
C ALA A 111 -20.09 -30.47 2.25
N VAL A 112 -19.71 -31.25 1.24
CA VAL A 112 -18.44 -31.08 0.51
C VAL A 112 -18.43 -29.77 -0.28
N ASP A 113 -19.51 -29.44 -1.00
CA ASP A 113 -19.59 -28.21 -1.79
C ASP A 113 -19.50 -26.96 -0.90
N SER A 114 -20.17 -26.95 0.27
CA SER A 114 -20.11 -25.81 1.19
C SER A 114 -18.69 -25.50 1.68
N GLN A 115 -17.88 -26.54 1.92
CA GLN A 115 -16.48 -26.36 2.35
C GLN A 115 -15.60 -25.89 1.19
N LEU A 116 -15.77 -26.47 0.00
CA LEU A 116 -15.06 -26.06 -1.20
C LEU A 116 -15.41 -24.62 -1.61
N GLN A 117 -16.66 -24.20 -1.42
CA GLN A 117 -17.10 -22.83 -1.71
C GLN A 117 -16.35 -21.80 -0.84
N VAL A 118 -16.09 -22.11 0.43
CA VAL A 118 -15.30 -21.23 1.32
C VAL A 118 -13.86 -21.08 0.78
N LEU A 119 -13.26 -22.16 0.31
CA LEU A 119 -11.92 -22.12 -0.31
C LEU A 119 -11.92 -21.34 -1.62
N TYR A 120 -12.95 -21.52 -2.45
CA TYR A 120 -13.14 -20.77 -3.69
C TYR A 120 -13.21 -19.26 -3.43
N LEU A 121 -14.03 -18.81 -2.48
CA LEU A 121 -14.10 -17.38 -2.11
C LEU A 121 -12.76 -16.85 -1.62
N ARG A 122 -12.01 -17.63 -0.84
CA ARG A 122 -10.67 -17.25 -0.40
C ARG A 122 -9.71 -17.14 -1.58
N GLN A 123 -9.76 -18.07 -2.53
CA GLN A 123 -8.92 -18.03 -3.73
C GLN A 123 -9.27 -16.84 -4.62
N LEU A 124 -10.55 -16.49 -4.80
CA LEU A 124 -10.94 -15.27 -5.53
C LEU A 124 -10.33 -14.01 -4.92
N ALA A 125 -10.27 -13.91 -3.59
CA ALA A 125 -9.63 -12.78 -2.92
C ALA A 125 -8.13 -12.70 -3.24
N LEU A 126 -7.42 -13.83 -3.29
CA LEU A 126 -6.00 -13.89 -3.67
C LEU A 126 -5.79 -13.55 -5.15
N LEU A 127 -6.63 -14.08 -6.04
CA LEU A 127 -6.62 -13.76 -7.47
C LEU A 127 -6.81 -12.26 -7.70
N ARG A 128 -7.75 -11.64 -6.98
CA ARG A 128 -7.96 -10.20 -7.02
C ARG A 128 -6.73 -9.43 -6.53
N GLU A 129 -6.09 -9.86 -5.45
CA GLU A 129 -4.88 -9.23 -4.95
C GLU A 129 -3.73 -9.31 -5.96
N ASN A 130 -3.55 -10.47 -6.61
CA ASN A 130 -2.57 -10.65 -7.68
C ASN A 130 -2.86 -9.75 -8.89
N ALA A 131 -4.11 -9.68 -9.34
CA ALA A 131 -4.51 -8.79 -10.44
C ALA A 131 -4.27 -7.31 -10.09
N LEU A 132 -4.56 -6.89 -8.85
CA LEU A 132 -4.28 -5.52 -8.39
C LEU A 132 -2.78 -5.23 -8.27
N GLN A 133 -1.98 -6.19 -7.82
CA GLN A 133 -0.52 -6.04 -7.77
C GLN A 133 0.05 -5.88 -9.18
N LYS A 134 -0.45 -6.66 -10.14
CA LYS A 134 -0.07 -6.55 -11.55
C LYS A 134 -0.48 -5.21 -12.14
N TYR A 135 -1.72 -4.78 -11.93
CA TYR A 135 -2.19 -3.45 -12.34
C TYR A 135 -1.28 -2.32 -11.80
N ARG A 136 -0.89 -2.39 -10.53
CA ARG A 136 0.00 -1.40 -9.90
C ARG A 136 1.43 -1.44 -10.45
N THR A 137 1.91 -2.59 -10.90
CA THR A 137 3.25 -2.71 -11.49
C THR A 137 3.23 -2.23 -12.94
N ASP A 138 2.18 -2.55 -13.70
CA ASP A 138 2.03 -2.12 -15.09
C ASP A 138 1.84 -0.61 -15.22
N THR A 139 1.02 -0.01 -14.36
CA THR A 139 0.83 1.46 -14.32
C THR A 139 2.11 2.23 -13.93
N LYS A 140 3.03 1.61 -13.18
CA LYS A 140 4.29 2.25 -12.76
C LYS A 140 5.46 2.01 -13.70
N THR A 141 5.52 0.84 -14.33
CA THR A 141 6.73 0.33 -14.98
C THR A 141 6.59 0.24 -16.49
N SER A 142 5.40 -0.13 -16.97
CA SER A 142 5.22 -0.59 -18.35
C SER A 142 4.97 0.56 -19.33
N GLY A 143 4.75 1.78 -18.83
CA GLY A 143 4.34 2.92 -19.66
C GLY A 143 3.00 2.72 -20.37
N SER A 144 2.34 1.59 -20.12
CA SER A 144 1.01 1.24 -20.61
C SER A 144 0.01 2.27 -20.10
N SER A 145 -0.96 2.60 -20.94
CA SER A 145 -2.04 3.48 -20.50
C SER A 145 -2.82 2.84 -19.34
N ASP A 146 -3.31 3.65 -18.40
CA ASP A 146 -4.11 3.16 -17.26
C ASP A 146 -5.27 2.27 -17.70
N TYR A 147 -5.86 2.58 -18.86
CA TYR A 147 -6.95 1.82 -19.44
C TYR A 147 -6.51 0.42 -19.91
N GLU A 148 -5.36 0.33 -20.58
CA GLU A 148 -4.81 -0.95 -21.04
C GLU A 148 -4.40 -1.84 -19.85
N ALA A 149 -3.73 -1.26 -18.85
CA ALA A 149 -3.37 -1.98 -17.63
C ALA A 149 -4.62 -2.52 -16.89
N MET A 150 -5.70 -1.73 -16.86
CA MET A 150 -6.97 -2.15 -16.26
C MET A 150 -7.61 -3.32 -17.02
N LEU A 151 -7.61 -3.28 -18.36
CA LEU A 151 -8.16 -4.34 -19.20
C LEU A 151 -7.37 -5.64 -19.04
N GLN A 152 -6.04 -5.57 -19.00
CA GLN A 152 -5.20 -6.76 -18.81
C GLN A 152 -5.40 -7.40 -17.45
N ALA A 153 -5.52 -6.60 -16.38
CA ALA A 153 -5.78 -7.10 -15.04
C ALA A 153 -7.16 -7.75 -14.91
N ASP A 154 -8.22 -7.14 -15.48
CA ASP A 154 -9.57 -7.73 -15.49
C ASP A 154 -9.62 -9.03 -16.31
N ALA A 155 -8.98 -9.05 -17.49
CA ALA A 155 -8.93 -10.25 -18.33
C ALA A 155 -8.19 -11.40 -17.64
N GLN A 156 -7.08 -11.12 -16.95
CA GLN A 156 -6.35 -12.14 -16.19
C GLN A 156 -7.21 -12.67 -15.03
N PHE A 157 -7.82 -11.78 -14.24
CA PHE A 157 -8.71 -12.20 -13.17
C PHE A 157 -9.86 -13.06 -13.68
N ALA A 158 -10.51 -12.66 -14.77
CA ALA A 158 -11.63 -13.40 -15.35
C ALA A 158 -11.22 -14.82 -15.77
N ARG A 159 -10.06 -14.96 -16.43
CA ARG A 159 -9.53 -16.26 -16.84
C ARG A 159 -9.21 -17.16 -15.64
N GLU A 160 -8.46 -16.65 -14.67
CA GLU A 160 -8.06 -17.44 -13.50
C GLU A 160 -9.26 -17.76 -12.58
N ALA A 161 -10.26 -16.89 -12.53
CA ALA A 161 -11.51 -17.13 -11.80
C ALA A 161 -12.41 -18.15 -12.50
N GLU A 162 -12.47 -18.15 -13.83
CA GLU A 162 -13.18 -19.16 -14.62
C GLU A 162 -12.55 -20.54 -14.43
N ASP A 163 -11.22 -20.65 -14.50
CA ASP A 163 -10.48 -21.89 -14.24
C ASP A 163 -10.66 -22.40 -12.78
N ALA A 164 -10.95 -21.50 -11.84
CA ALA A 164 -11.23 -21.83 -10.44
C ALA A 164 -12.70 -22.18 -10.18
N THR A 165 -13.61 -21.85 -11.10
CA THR A 165 -15.05 -22.10 -10.95
C THR A 165 -15.36 -23.56 -11.29
N ARG A 166 -16.15 -24.21 -10.44
CA ARG A 166 -16.58 -25.60 -10.67
C ARG A 166 -17.68 -25.66 -11.73
N GLU A 167 -17.52 -26.52 -12.72
CA GLU A 167 -18.55 -26.79 -13.72
C GLU A 167 -19.81 -27.37 -13.07
N GLY A 168 -20.99 -26.81 -13.37
CA GLY A 168 -22.26 -27.24 -12.81
C GLY A 168 -22.50 -26.82 -11.35
N SER A 169 -21.76 -25.83 -10.84
CA SER A 169 -22.02 -25.19 -9.53
C SER A 169 -22.68 -23.82 -9.68
N ASP A 170 -23.32 -23.35 -8.61
CA ASP A 170 -23.88 -21.99 -8.49
C ASP A 170 -22.80 -20.94 -8.11
N TRP A 171 -21.52 -21.33 -8.10
CA TRP A 171 -20.43 -20.45 -7.73
C TRP A 171 -20.25 -19.35 -8.80
N SER A 172 -20.13 -18.11 -8.33
CA SER A 172 -19.94 -16.95 -9.21
C SER A 172 -18.81 -16.06 -8.72
N TYR A 173 -18.06 -15.49 -9.66
CA TYR A 173 -17.00 -14.51 -9.39
C TYR A 173 -17.43 -13.07 -9.72
N THR A 174 -18.71 -12.86 -10.06
CA THR A 174 -19.26 -11.57 -10.52
C THR A 174 -19.10 -10.47 -9.47
N ALA A 175 -19.36 -10.78 -8.20
CA ALA A 175 -19.17 -9.86 -7.08
C ALA A 175 -17.71 -9.40 -6.96
N GLU A 176 -16.76 -10.34 -6.93
CA GLU A 176 -15.32 -10.03 -6.83
C GLU A 176 -14.80 -9.28 -8.06
N ARG A 177 -15.29 -9.60 -9.26
CA ARG A 177 -14.97 -8.84 -10.48
C ARG A 177 -15.43 -7.39 -10.39
N SER A 178 -16.67 -7.17 -9.97
CA SER A 178 -17.20 -5.81 -9.82
C SER A 178 -16.43 -5.01 -8.77
N PHE A 179 -16.00 -5.68 -7.69
CA PHE A 179 -15.16 -5.06 -6.67
C PHE A 179 -13.76 -4.73 -7.19
N LEU A 180 -13.12 -5.64 -7.95
CA LEU A 180 -11.84 -5.38 -8.62
C LEU A 180 -11.93 -4.13 -9.52
N GLN A 181 -12.96 -4.05 -10.37
CA GLN A 181 -13.19 -2.91 -11.26
C GLN A 181 -13.39 -1.61 -10.47
N ALA A 182 -14.17 -1.64 -9.40
CA ALA A 182 -14.34 -0.48 -8.53
C ALA A 182 -13.02 -0.03 -7.90
N VAL A 183 -12.19 -0.96 -7.41
CA VAL A 183 -10.88 -0.62 -6.82
C VAL A 183 -9.92 -0.04 -7.87
N MET A 184 -9.85 -0.61 -9.08
CA MET A 184 -9.00 -0.10 -10.16
C MET A 184 -9.41 1.33 -10.56
N ASN A 185 -10.71 1.60 -10.70
CA ASN A 185 -11.22 2.95 -10.98
C ASN A 185 -10.85 3.95 -9.88
N ASN A 186 -11.00 3.57 -8.61
CA ASN A 186 -10.60 4.42 -7.48
C ASN A 186 -9.10 4.73 -7.47
N ILE A 187 -8.25 3.75 -7.83
CA ILE A 187 -6.80 3.95 -7.96
C ILE A 187 -6.50 4.94 -9.09
N ALA A 188 -7.12 4.76 -10.26
CA ALA A 188 -6.93 5.66 -11.40
C ALA A 188 -7.36 7.11 -11.09
N GLU A 189 -8.51 7.29 -10.44
CA GLU A 189 -8.98 8.61 -9.99
C GLU A 189 -8.04 9.24 -8.95
N SER A 190 -7.55 8.45 -8.01
CA SER A 190 -6.61 8.92 -7.00
C SER A 190 -5.28 9.33 -7.64
N GLY A 191 -4.79 8.56 -8.62
CA GLY A 191 -3.59 8.89 -9.40
C GLY A 191 -3.72 10.22 -10.13
N LYS A 192 -4.87 10.48 -10.77
CA LYS A 192 -5.17 11.76 -11.44
C LYS A 192 -5.14 12.93 -10.45
N LYS A 193 -5.78 12.80 -9.29
CA LYS A 193 -5.78 13.84 -8.24
C LYS A 193 -4.37 14.16 -7.74
N VAL A 194 -3.55 13.13 -7.52
CA VAL A 194 -2.15 13.33 -7.10
C VAL A 194 -1.36 14.07 -8.18
N SER A 195 -1.50 13.67 -9.45
CA SER A 195 -0.86 14.37 -10.58
C SER A 195 -1.31 15.82 -10.68
N GLU A 196 -2.61 16.10 -10.51
CA GLU A 196 -3.16 17.46 -10.56
C GLU A 196 -2.61 18.33 -9.41
N ILE A 197 -2.58 17.80 -8.18
CA ILE A 197 -1.99 18.50 -7.03
C ILE A 197 -0.50 18.77 -7.27
N GLN A 198 0.23 17.79 -7.82
CA GLN A 198 1.65 17.95 -8.14
C GLN A 198 1.86 19.03 -9.20
N GLN A 199 1.08 19.02 -10.29
CA GLN A 199 1.16 20.05 -11.34
C GLN A 199 0.80 21.44 -10.80
N LYS A 200 -0.25 21.55 -9.98
CA LYS A 200 -0.64 22.81 -9.35
C LYS A 200 0.43 23.33 -8.41
N SER A 201 1.07 22.44 -7.63
CA SER A 201 2.20 22.82 -6.76
C SER A 201 3.42 23.27 -7.57
N ALA A 202 3.72 22.63 -8.70
CA ALA A 202 4.80 23.01 -9.59
C ALA A 202 4.52 24.38 -10.25
N GLN A 203 3.28 24.61 -10.70
CA GLN A 203 2.85 25.92 -11.22
C GLN A 203 2.96 27.01 -10.16
N GLN A 204 2.53 26.75 -8.93
CA GLN A 204 2.68 27.70 -7.82
C GLN A 204 4.14 28.02 -7.52
N GLN A 205 5.03 27.01 -7.54
CA GLN A 205 6.47 27.22 -7.40
C GLN A 205 7.05 28.06 -8.55
N GLN A 206 6.62 27.82 -9.79
CA GLN A 206 7.03 28.62 -10.94
C GLN A 206 6.57 30.08 -10.82
N THR A 207 5.32 30.32 -10.42
CA THR A 207 4.79 31.68 -10.19
C THR A 207 5.52 32.39 -9.05
N ALA A 208 5.80 31.68 -7.95
CA ALA A 208 6.56 32.24 -6.84
C ALA A 208 7.98 32.64 -7.27
N MET A 209 8.66 31.81 -8.08
CA MET A 209 9.98 32.13 -8.63
C MET A 209 9.95 33.36 -9.56
N GLN A 210 8.93 33.50 -10.40
CA GLN A 210 8.75 34.69 -11.23
C GLN A 210 8.58 35.96 -10.39
N PHE A 211 7.79 35.88 -9.31
CA PHE A 211 7.60 37.01 -8.41
C PHE A 211 8.91 37.40 -7.70
N LEU A 212 9.71 36.44 -7.25
CA LEU A 212 11.03 36.70 -6.67
C LEU A 212 12.00 37.38 -7.66
N GLN A 213 12.01 36.96 -8.92
CA GLN A 213 12.81 37.61 -9.96
C GLN A 213 12.36 39.05 -10.23
N SER A 214 11.05 39.30 -10.28
CA SER A 214 10.51 40.66 -10.44
C SER A 214 10.88 41.57 -9.27
N GLN A 215 10.90 41.05 -8.04
CA GLN A 215 11.32 41.82 -6.87
C GLN A 215 12.80 42.19 -6.93
N GLN A 216 13.68 41.30 -7.40
CA GLN A 216 15.10 41.65 -7.58
C GLN A 216 15.29 42.78 -8.59
N GLN A 217 14.54 42.77 -9.70
CA GLN A 217 14.58 43.86 -10.69
C GLN A 217 14.03 45.18 -10.13
N MET A 218 12.93 45.13 -9.37
CA MET A 218 12.37 46.31 -8.71
C MET A 218 13.35 46.87 -7.68
N ILE A 219 14.03 46.02 -6.90
CA ILE A 219 15.06 46.44 -5.94
C ILE A 219 16.21 47.16 -6.64
N GLN A 220 16.66 46.66 -7.81
CA GLN A 220 17.71 47.34 -8.57
C GLN A 220 17.26 48.72 -9.11
N GLN A 221 16.00 48.86 -9.55
CA GLN A 221 15.47 50.17 -9.95
C GLN A 221 15.31 51.12 -8.75
N LEU A 222 14.84 50.63 -7.61
CA LEU A 222 14.76 51.40 -6.37
C LEU A 222 16.14 51.84 -5.89
N GLN A 223 17.15 50.99 -6.07
CA GLN A 223 18.54 51.33 -5.77
C GLN A 223 19.03 52.49 -6.66
N MET A 224 18.69 52.50 -7.97
CA MET A 224 19.04 53.61 -8.87
C MET A 224 18.31 54.92 -8.54
N GLN A 225 17.06 54.87 -8.05
CA GLN A 225 16.33 56.07 -7.62
C GLN A 225 16.78 56.61 -6.26
N LEU A 226 17.13 55.75 -5.30
CA LEU A 226 17.67 56.19 -4.00
C LEU A 226 19.09 56.76 -4.10
N TYR A 227 19.88 56.36 -5.11
CA TYR A 227 21.21 56.93 -5.37
C TYR A 227 21.18 58.37 -5.92
N GLY A 228 20.01 58.96 -6.16
CA GLY A 228 19.88 60.38 -6.48
C GLY A 228 20.02 61.32 -5.28
N GLN A 229 19.93 60.81 -4.04
CA GLN A 229 19.97 61.69 -2.86
C GLN A 229 20.22 60.93 -1.54
N SER A 230 21.46 60.50 -1.23
CA SER A 230 21.93 60.43 0.17
C SER A 230 23.44 60.18 0.27
N SER A 231 24.01 60.74 1.33
CA SER A 231 25.43 60.99 1.61
C SER A 231 26.40 59.82 1.32
N PRO A 232 27.60 60.08 0.75
CA PRO A 232 28.58 59.07 0.29
C PRO A 232 29.33 58.30 1.40
N TRP A 233 28.90 58.40 2.65
CA TRP A 233 29.58 57.75 3.77
C TRP A 233 29.05 56.33 4.00
N ASN A 234 29.89 55.34 3.69
CA ASN A 234 29.68 53.94 4.05
C ASN A 234 30.67 53.53 5.13
N VAL A 235 30.17 53.13 6.30
CA VAL A 235 30.99 52.74 7.46
C VAL A 235 30.64 51.32 7.89
N GLY A 236 31.60 50.41 7.82
CA GLY A 236 31.45 49.03 8.28
C GLY A 236 32.40 48.72 9.44
N VAL A 237 31.87 48.09 10.49
CA VAL A 237 32.63 47.57 11.64
C VAL A 237 32.28 46.10 11.80
N ALA A 238 33.29 45.23 11.77
CA ALA A 238 33.14 43.82 12.10
C ALA A 238 34.04 43.48 13.29
N TYR A 239 33.46 42.86 14.31
CA TYR A 239 34.14 42.41 15.51
C TYR A 239 33.82 40.94 15.78
N ARG A 240 34.88 40.14 15.92
CA ARG A 240 34.80 38.72 16.27
C ARG A 240 35.34 38.54 17.69
N ILE A 241 34.52 37.97 18.56
CA ILE A 241 34.91 37.69 19.93
C ILE A 241 35.81 36.43 19.93
N PRO A 242 37.03 36.49 20.49
CA PRO A 242 37.92 35.33 20.61
C PRO A 242 37.21 34.17 21.35
N ASP A 243 37.50 32.93 20.97
CA ASP A 243 36.96 31.69 21.57
C ASP A 243 35.43 31.50 21.49
N THR A 244 34.74 32.24 20.60
CA THR A 244 33.31 32.02 20.32
C THR A 244 32.97 32.04 18.84
N ASN A 245 31.92 31.30 18.45
CA ASN A 245 31.41 31.23 17.06
C ASN A 245 30.62 32.48 16.64
N PHE A 246 30.59 33.55 17.46
CA PHE A 246 29.79 34.75 17.23
C PHE A 246 30.58 35.81 16.47
N ASN A 247 30.03 36.23 15.33
CA ASN A 247 30.49 37.37 14.54
C ASN A 247 29.48 38.51 14.66
N LEU A 248 29.94 39.69 15.06
CA LEU A 248 29.16 40.91 15.10
C LEU A 248 29.62 41.81 13.96
N GLN A 249 28.74 42.09 12.99
CA GLN A 249 29.02 43.04 11.93
C GLN A 249 27.94 44.14 11.91
N GLY A 250 28.38 45.38 11.96
CA GLY A 250 27.56 46.57 11.81
C GLY A 250 27.95 47.31 10.54
N SER A 251 27.00 47.60 9.66
CA SER A 251 27.23 48.43 8.49
C SER A 251 26.23 49.59 8.48
N TYR A 252 26.74 50.80 8.31
CA TYR A 252 25.95 51.99 8.09
C TYR A 252 26.14 52.44 6.64
N GLN A 253 25.06 52.37 5.86
CA GLN A 253 25.04 52.71 4.44
C GLN A 253 23.74 53.43 4.10
N GLN A 254 23.84 54.57 3.42
CA GLN A 254 22.70 55.36 2.94
C GLN A 254 21.61 55.60 3.99
N GLY A 255 22.01 56.06 5.18
CA GLY A 255 21.06 56.41 6.24
C GLY A 255 20.46 55.23 7.01
N ARG A 256 20.80 53.98 6.68
CA ARG A 256 20.32 52.79 7.37
C ARG A 256 21.46 52.08 8.10
N ALA A 257 21.26 51.80 9.39
CA ALA A 257 22.13 50.96 10.19
C ALA A 257 21.66 49.50 10.09
N ASN A 258 22.55 48.60 9.69
CA ASN A 258 22.32 47.17 9.68
C ASN A 258 23.27 46.53 10.68
N VAL A 259 22.75 45.81 11.67
CA VAL A 259 23.55 45.04 12.63
C VAL A 259 23.20 43.58 12.44
N GLN A 260 24.18 42.79 12.00
CA GLN A 260 24.03 41.37 11.81
C GLN A 260 24.92 40.64 12.82
N LEU A 261 24.28 39.78 13.60
CA LEU A 261 24.94 38.81 14.45
C LEU A 261 24.86 37.47 13.73
N SER A 262 25.99 36.93 13.28
CA SER A 262 26.04 35.62 12.62
C SER A 262 26.84 34.63 13.44
N CYS A 263 26.36 33.39 13.51
CA CYS A 263 27.07 32.28 14.13
C CYS A 263 27.52 31.33 13.02
N VAL A 264 28.81 31.34 12.71
CA VAL A 264 29.41 30.44 11.72
C VAL A 264 30.32 29.46 12.48
N PRO A 265 30.03 28.16 12.48
CA PRO A 265 30.86 27.16 13.14
C PRO A 265 32.23 27.05 12.44
N ASP A 266 33.31 27.01 13.23
CA ASP A 266 34.70 27.04 12.76
C ASP A 266 35.13 25.86 11.85
N GLU A 267 34.30 24.82 11.68
CA GLU A 267 34.62 23.66 10.83
C GLU A 267 34.55 23.91 9.32
N TYR A 268 34.06 25.07 8.85
CA TYR A 268 33.98 25.42 7.41
C TYR A 268 34.85 26.62 6.99
N ALA A 269 35.75 27.09 7.85
CA ALA A 269 36.63 28.22 7.59
C ALA A 269 37.54 28.12 6.33
N PRO A 270 37.96 26.95 5.79
CA PRO A 270 38.83 26.91 4.62
C PRO A 270 38.09 26.93 3.26
N MET A 271 36.76 26.83 3.23
CA MET A 271 36.00 26.58 1.99
C MET A 271 35.33 27.84 1.40
N LEU A 272 35.45 28.98 2.07
CA LEU A 272 35.17 30.28 1.49
C LEU A 272 36.52 30.79 0.97
N GLY A 273 36.70 30.82 -0.36
CA GLY A 273 37.99 31.03 -1.05
C GLY A 273 38.76 32.32 -0.68
N PRO A 274 39.59 32.91 -1.56
CA PRO A 274 40.49 34.02 -1.19
C PRO A 274 39.85 35.30 -0.60
N ASN A 275 38.51 35.41 -0.63
CA ASN A 275 37.72 36.46 0.02
C ASN A 275 37.01 36.02 1.32
N GLY A 276 37.18 34.76 1.74
CA GLY A 276 36.72 34.20 2.98
C GLY A 276 37.82 34.30 4.03
N PHE A 277 37.58 35.14 5.04
CA PHE A 277 38.32 35.28 6.29
C PHE A 277 39.79 34.87 6.23
N THR A 278 40.66 35.88 6.12
CA THR A 278 42.12 35.73 6.27
C THR A 278 42.44 34.84 7.46
N ASN A 279 42.99 33.67 7.17
CA ASN A 279 43.46 32.71 8.15
C ASN A 279 44.64 33.33 8.90
N GLY A 280 44.38 33.78 10.13
CA GLY A 280 45.36 33.98 11.21
C GLY A 280 46.40 35.07 11.04
N VAL A 281 46.33 36.11 11.88
CA VAL A 281 47.49 36.57 12.68
C VAL A 281 47.01 37.33 13.93
N GLY A 282 47.37 36.82 15.12
CA GLY A 282 47.51 37.60 16.36
C GLY A 282 46.24 38.07 17.09
N PRO A 283 46.32 38.32 18.41
CA PRO A 283 45.16 38.65 19.24
C PRO A 283 44.73 40.10 19.01
N GLY A 284 43.79 40.31 18.11
CA GLY A 284 43.21 41.63 17.85
C GLY A 284 42.68 41.80 16.42
N ASN A 285 41.78 40.92 15.98
CA ASN A 285 41.16 41.03 14.66
C ASN A 285 40.00 42.07 14.67
N LEU A 286 40.38 43.34 14.56
CA LEU A 286 39.48 44.46 14.28
C LEU A 286 39.59 44.83 12.80
N GLY A 287 38.54 44.52 12.03
CA GLY A 287 38.39 44.96 10.65
C GLY A 287 37.55 46.22 10.59
N LEU A 288 38.20 47.36 10.32
CA LEU A 288 37.55 48.64 10.04
C LEU A 288 37.61 48.90 8.53
N SER A 289 36.46 48.87 7.85
CA SER A 289 36.37 49.21 6.43
C SER A 289 35.64 50.52 6.26
N LEU A 290 36.38 51.55 5.84
CA LEU A 290 35.86 52.84 5.43
C LEU A 290 35.97 52.92 3.91
N ASN A 291 34.84 52.97 3.23
CA ASN A 291 34.82 53.18 1.79
C ASN A 291 34.21 54.56 1.50
N LEU A 292 35.08 55.49 1.12
CA LEU A 292 34.73 56.85 0.75
C LEU A 292 34.67 56.91 -0.78
N SER A 293 33.47 56.99 -1.35
CA SER A 293 33.29 57.29 -2.77
C SER A 293 32.98 58.78 -2.89
N VAL A 294 33.98 59.59 -3.23
CA VAL A 294 33.76 61.01 -3.60
C VAL A 294 33.16 61.08 -5.00
#